data_AF-A0A2I0QEH1-F1
#
_entry.id   AF-A0A2I0QEH1-F1
#
_cell.length_a   1.000
_cell.length_b   1.000
_cell.length_c   1.000
_cell.angle_alpha   90.00
_cell.angle_beta   90.00
_cell.angle_gamma   90.00
#
_symmetry.space_group_name_H-M   'P 1'
#
loop_
_entity.id
_entity.type
_entity.pdbx_description
1 polymer ?
#
loop_
_entity_poly.entity_id
_entity_poly.type
_entity_poly.pdbx_seq_one_letter_code
_entity_poly.pdbx_strand_id
1 'polypeptide(L)'
;MLCLKNDDDILIDPSYFDFEFLDTSAGRFKIFVNNDIKKREHPILCKDGTKPYYLEDLDNFTKLWEILNDKKYKITSSQINNLNALLISKIHDWNIKEGKPDNMPEFGDMVENSVVNILRIDKKEYLFSLDDVPGNDSERLLKYLVDDLKMDWVKNAKVNKSDNGNDIIITDGKNSSIFKLNKKENKVNLEINGGKNYEYILKEENGNLNIYKEDNFKFIKDAILSGLFFDVIELYTKIMKEKIGGKQNE
;
A
#
# COMPACT_ATOMS: atom_id res chain seq x y z
N MET A 1 -8.91 -7.23 -31.84
CA MET A 1 -9.87 -6.90 -30.76
C MET A 1 -10.83 -8.07 -30.67
N LEU A 2 -10.87 -8.79 -29.55
CA LEU A 2 -11.84 -9.88 -29.36
C LEU A 2 -13.24 -9.25 -29.25
N CYS A 3 -14.14 -9.61 -30.17
CA CYS A 3 -15.53 -9.18 -30.14
C CYS A 3 -16.35 -10.24 -29.37
N LEU A 4 -16.40 -10.09 -28.06
CA LEU A 4 -17.23 -10.92 -27.19
C LEU A 4 -18.70 -10.50 -27.30
N LYS A 5 -19.60 -11.47 -27.31
CA LYS A 5 -21.06 -11.29 -27.30
C LYS A 5 -21.62 -11.66 -25.94
N ASN A 6 -22.84 -11.20 -25.66
CA ASN A 6 -23.60 -11.74 -24.53
C ASN A 6 -23.75 -13.25 -24.71
N ASP A 7 -23.58 -13.99 -23.62
CA ASP A 7 -23.60 -15.45 -23.52
C ASP A 7 -22.35 -16.19 -24.09
N ASP A 8 -21.27 -15.49 -24.41
CA ASP A 8 -19.98 -16.14 -24.70
C ASP A 8 -19.32 -16.66 -23.41
N ASP A 9 -18.95 -17.94 -23.40
CA ASP A 9 -18.12 -18.52 -22.34
C ASP A 9 -16.64 -18.16 -22.57
N ILE A 10 -16.02 -17.53 -21.58
CA ILE A 10 -14.60 -17.15 -21.63
C ILE A 10 -13.83 -18.06 -20.68
N LEU A 11 -12.89 -18.83 -21.24
CA LEU A 11 -11.90 -19.55 -20.44
C LEU A 11 -10.74 -18.61 -20.14
N ILE A 12 -10.54 -18.30 -18.87
CA ILE A 12 -9.42 -17.48 -18.39
C ILE A 12 -8.43 -18.42 -17.70
N ASP A 13 -7.19 -18.45 -18.20
CA ASP A 13 -6.07 -19.08 -17.52
C ASP A 13 -5.15 -17.99 -16.94
N PRO A 14 -5.28 -17.68 -15.64
CA PRO A 14 -4.52 -16.61 -15.05
C PRO A 14 -3.02 -16.92 -15.03
N SER A 15 -2.22 -15.89 -15.32
CA SER A 15 -0.76 -15.99 -15.18
C SER A 15 -0.37 -15.82 -13.72
N TYR A 16 0.43 -16.77 -13.21
CA TYR A 16 0.93 -16.74 -11.84
C TYR A 16 2.43 -16.44 -11.79
N PHE A 17 2.83 -15.72 -10.75
CA PHE A 17 4.22 -15.54 -10.35
C PHE A 17 4.47 -16.24 -9.02
N ASP A 18 5.57 -16.99 -8.94
CA ASP A 18 6.00 -17.66 -7.71
C ASP A 18 7.52 -17.73 -7.63
N PHE A 19 8.04 -17.71 -6.41
CA PHE A 19 9.47 -17.80 -6.13
C PHE A 19 9.73 -18.44 -4.77
N GLU A 20 10.86 -19.13 -4.66
CA GLU A 20 11.34 -19.69 -3.41
C GLU A 20 12.86 -19.53 -3.35
N PHE A 21 13.36 -18.97 -2.26
CA PHE A 21 14.80 -18.96 -2.01
C PHE A 21 15.26 -20.33 -1.53
N LEU A 22 16.21 -20.94 -2.25
CA LEU A 22 16.74 -22.26 -1.91
C LEU A 22 18.17 -22.14 -1.38
N ASP A 23 18.37 -22.45 -0.10
CA ASP A 23 19.70 -22.48 0.52
C ASP A 23 20.61 -23.55 -0.10
N THR A 24 20.02 -24.63 -0.63
CA THR A 24 20.71 -25.74 -1.27
C THR A 24 19.90 -26.29 -2.43
N SER A 25 20.57 -26.93 -3.40
CA SER A 25 19.91 -27.59 -4.52
C SER A 25 18.92 -28.68 -4.10
N ALA A 26 19.14 -29.32 -2.93
CA ALA A 26 18.23 -30.31 -2.36
C ALA A 26 16.89 -29.71 -1.90
N GLY A 27 16.85 -28.41 -1.59
CA GLY A 27 15.63 -27.71 -1.18
C GLY A 27 14.51 -27.76 -2.22
N ARG A 28 14.83 -27.97 -3.50
CA ARG A 28 13.84 -28.06 -4.59
C ARG A 28 12.79 -29.15 -4.37
N PHE A 29 13.13 -30.22 -3.65
CA PHE A 29 12.20 -31.32 -3.37
C PHE A 29 11.14 -30.97 -2.32
N LYS A 30 11.27 -29.82 -1.65
CA LYS A 30 10.26 -29.27 -0.73
C LYS A 30 9.24 -28.37 -1.44
N ILE A 31 9.46 -28.06 -2.72
CA ILE A 31 8.54 -27.25 -3.51
C ILE A 31 7.51 -28.18 -4.13
N PHE A 32 6.29 -28.17 -3.60
CA PHE A 32 5.17 -28.91 -4.17
C PHE A 32 3.89 -28.10 -4.05
N VAL A 33 2.97 -28.34 -4.99
CA VAL A 33 1.60 -27.80 -4.93
C VAL A 33 0.82 -28.68 -3.96
N ASN A 34 0.12 -28.05 -3.01
CA ASN A 34 -0.84 -28.78 -2.18
C ASN A 34 -2.08 -29.05 -3.04
N ASN A 35 -2.41 -30.34 -3.22
CA ASN A 35 -3.52 -30.77 -4.08
C ASN A 35 -4.90 -30.39 -3.53
N ASP A 36 -5.06 -30.24 -2.22
CA ASP A 36 -6.34 -29.91 -1.58
C ASP A 36 -6.72 -28.45 -1.85
N ILE A 37 -5.75 -27.55 -1.75
CA ILE A 37 -5.94 -26.11 -2.01
C ILE A 37 -5.54 -25.68 -3.42
N LYS A 38 -5.02 -26.61 -4.23
CA LYS A 38 -4.52 -26.41 -5.60
C LYS A 38 -3.51 -25.26 -5.74
N LYS A 39 -2.76 -24.96 -4.66
CA LYS A 39 -1.73 -23.93 -4.63
C LYS A 39 -0.57 -24.35 -3.73
N ARG A 40 0.57 -23.67 -3.86
CA ARG A 40 1.69 -23.87 -2.94
C ARG A 40 1.37 -23.25 -1.58
N GLU A 41 1.73 -23.94 -0.51
CA GLU A 41 1.64 -23.36 0.82
C GLU A 41 2.74 -22.33 1.05
N HIS A 42 2.38 -21.21 1.68
CA HIS A 42 3.35 -20.21 2.09
C HIS A 42 4.19 -20.75 3.25
N PRO A 43 5.53 -20.57 3.25
CA PRO A 43 6.40 -21.12 4.31
C PRO A 43 6.09 -20.69 5.76
N ILE A 44 5.37 -19.57 5.92
CA ILE A 44 5.09 -18.92 7.22
C ILE A 44 3.60 -19.04 7.54
N LEU A 45 2.73 -18.68 6.57
CA LEU A 45 1.27 -18.64 6.74
C LEU A 45 0.53 -19.86 6.16
N CYS A 46 1.26 -20.88 5.68
CA CYS A 46 0.70 -22.13 5.15
C CYS A 46 -0.37 -21.88 4.08
N LYS A 47 -1.57 -22.47 4.25
CA LYS A 47 -2.71 -22.36 3.31
C LYS A 47 -3.25 -20.93 3.15
N ASP A 48 -3.03 -20.06 4.15
CA ASP A 48 -3.62 -18.73 4.20
C ASP A 48 -2.71 -17.65 3.58
N GLY A 49 -1.47 -18.00 3.22
CA GLY A 49 -0.59 -17.09 2.50
C GLY A 49 -0.97 -16.89 1.04
N THR A 50 -0.46 -15.81 0.46
CA THR A 50 -0.81 -15.31 -0.88
C THR A 50 -0.10 -16.01 -2.04
N LYS A 51 0.86 -16.90 -1.78
CA LYS A 51 1.57 -17.66 -2.82
C LYS A 51 0.70 -18.76 -3.46
N PRO A 52 0.78 -18.98 -4.78
CA PRO A 52 1.45 -18.14 -5.79
C PRO A 52 0.61 -16.88 -6.09
N TYR A 53 1.27 -15.81 -6.54
CA TYR A 53 0.64 -14.53 -6.83
C TYR A 53 0.08 -14.48 -8.25
N TYR A 54 -0.99 -13.72 -8.49
CA TYR A 54 -1.31 -13.34 -9.86
C TYR A 54 -0.24 -12.37 -10.40
N LEU A 55 0.05 -12.45 -11.70
CA LEU A 55 1.05 -11.57 -12.31
C LEU A 55 0.67 -10.09 -12.19
N GLU A 56 -0.63 -9.79 -12.19
CA GLU A 56 -1.18 -8.44 -11.97
C GLU A 56 -0.97 -7.93 -10.53
N ASP A 57 -0.79 -8.81 -9.55
CA ASP A 57 -0.53 -8.43 -8.15
C ASP A 57 0.93 -8.01 -7.90
N LEU A 58 1.81 -8.11 -8.91
CA LEU A 58 3.21 -7.71 -8.77
C LEU A 58 3.37 -6.21 -8.50
N ASP A 59 2.41 -5.39 -8.89
CA ASP A 59 2.40 -3.97 -8.54
C ASP A 59 2.39 -3.76 -7.02
N ASN A 60 1.82 -4.70 -6.26
CA ASN A 60 1.84 -4.66 -4.79
C ASN A 60 3.23 -4.88 -4.21
N PHE A 61 4.09 -5.66 -4.88
CA PHE A 61 5.48 -5.86 -4.47
C PHE A 61 6.26 -4.55 -4.60
N THR A 62 6.17 -3.92 -5.77
CA THR A 62 6.82 -2.65 -6.06
C THR A 62 6.33 -1.56 -5.12
N LYS A 63 5.00 -1.45 -4.93
CA LYS A 63 4.39 -0.49 -4.01
C LYS A 63 4.91 -0.67 -2.57
N LEU A 64 4.95 -1.91 -2.05
CA LEU A 64 5.45 -2.15 -0.70
C LEU A 64 6.93 -1.78 -0.59
N TRP A 65 7.74 -2.16 -1.57
CA TRP A 65 9.16 -1.82 -1.61
C TRP A 65 9.41 -0.32 -1.64
N GLU A 66 8.64 0.43 -2.44
CA GLU A 66 8.69 1.89 -2.51
C GLU A 66 8.35 2.53 -1.17
N ILE A 67 7.27 2.09 -0.50
CA ILE A 67 6.88 2.61 0.82
C ILE A 67 7.99 2.36 1.84
N LEU A 68 8.57 1.15 1.87
CA LEU A 68 9.64 0.79 2.80
C LEU A 68 10.95 1.55 2.54
N ASN A 69 11.16 2.07 1.33
CA ASN A 69 12.33 2.86 0.95
C ASN A 69 12.06 4.36 0.83
N ASP A 70 10.84 4.81 1.11
CA ASP A 70 10.51 6.22 1.03
C ASP A 70 11.31 7.02 2.08
N LYS A 71 12.07 7.99 1.58
CA LYS A 71 12.91 8.90 2.39
C LYS A 71 12.08 9.68 3.41
N LYS A 72 10.79 9.84 3.19
CA LYS A 72 9.85 10.45 4.14
C LYS A 72 9.80 9.70 5.47
N TYR A 73 9.70 8.37 5.43
CA TYR A 73 9.58 7.55 6.63
C TYR A 73 10.93 7.23 7.27
N LYS A 74 12.04 7.35 6.51
CA LYS A 74 13.42 7.11 6.99
C LYS A 74 13.57 5.71 7.64
N ILE A 75 12.87 4.72 7.09
CA ILE A 75 12.89 3.35 7.59
C ILE A 75 14.26 2.75 7.33
N THR A 76 14.86 2.16 8.37
CA THR A 76 16.17 1.51 8.31
C THR A 76 16.01 0.01 8.13
N SER A 77 17.03 -0.65 7.55
CA SER A 77 17.04 -2.12 7.45
C SER A 77 16.92 -2.80 8.81
N SER A 78 17.49 -2.20 9.87
CA SER A 78 17.36 -2.72 11.24
C SER A 78 15.92 -2.70 11.74
N GLN A 79 15.14 -1.65 11.44
CA GLN A 79 13.72 -1.61 11.82
C GLN A 79 12.93 -2.72 11.10
N ILE A 80 13.17 -2.93 9.81
CA ILE A 80 12.50 -3.98 9.04
C ILE A 80 12.90 -5.36 9.54
N ASN A 81 14.19 -5.61 9.82
CA ASN A 81 14.65 -6.88 10.36
C ASN A 81 14.05 -7.16 11.75
N ASN A 82 13.98 -6.14 12.61
CA ASN A 82 13.35 -6.25 13.93
C ASN A 82 11.86 -6.56 13.83
N LEU A 83 11.13 -5.87 12.93
CA LEU A 83 9.72 -6.14 12.68
C LEU A 83 9.53 -7.57 12.15
N ASN A 84 10.32 -7.96 11.14
CA ASN A 84 10.25 -9.28 10.54
C ASN A 84 10.48 -10.40 11.56
N ALA A 85 11.53 -10.28 12.39
CA ALA A 85 11.82 -11.25 13.44
C ALA A 85 10.71 -11.33 14.49
N LEU A 86 10.17 -10.18 14.93
CA LEU A 86 9.05 -10.12 15.87
C LEU A 86 7.82 -10.84 15.30
N LEU A 87 7.43 -10.52 14.07
CA LEU A 87 6.26 -11.10 13.42
C LEU A 87 6.39 -12.61 13.24
N ILE A 88 7.54 -13.09 12.76
CA ILE A 88 7.80 -14.53 12.59
C ILE A 88 7.71 -15.25 13.94
N SER A 89 8.32 -14.69 14.99
CA SER A 89 8.24 -15.26 16.33
C SER A 89 6.79 -15.35 16.82
N LYS A 90 5.99 -14.28 16.64
CA LYS A 90 4.60 -14.24 17.12
C LYS A 90 3.68 -15.16 16.33
N ILE A 91 3.86 -15.26 15.02
CA ILE A 91 3.14 -16.22 14.17
C ILE A 91 3.38 -17.66 14.67
N HIS A 92 4.62 -17.99 15.02
CA HIS A 92 4.96 -19.29 15.58
C HIS A 92 4.39 -19.50 16.99
N ASP A 93 4.63 -18.54 17.90
CA ASP A 93 4.22 -18.63 19.31
C ASP A 93 2.71 -18.74 19.49
N TRP A 94 1.95 -18.04 18.64
CA TRP A 94 0.48 -17.98 18.73
C TRP A 94 -0.20 -19.05 17.87
N ASN A 95 0.58 -19.93 17.24
CA ASN A 95 0.09 -20.98 16.34
C ASN A 95 -0.88 -20.45 15.25
N ILE A 96 -0.56 -19.27 14.69
CA ILE A 96 -1.37 -18.64 13.63
C ILE A 96 -1.50 -19.55 12.39
N LYS A 97 -0.62 -20.55 12.24
CA LYS A 97 -0.69 -21.53 11.14
C LYS A 97 -2.01 -22.30 11.06
N GLU A 98 -2.78 -22.39 12.15
CA GLU A 98 -4.07 -23.08 12.17
C GLU A 98 -5.27 -22.14 11.89
N GLY A 99 -5.09 -20.81 11.91
CA GLY A 99 -6.14 -19.84 11.64
C GLY A 99 -5.63 -18.61 10.91
N LYS A 100 -6.31 -18.19 9.83
CA LYS A 100 -6.02 -16.96 9.08
C LYS A 100 -5.59 -15.83 10.03
N PRO A 101 -4.51 -15.08 9.74
CA PRO A 101 -4.11 -13.93 10.55
C PRO A 101 -5.26 -12.96 10.84
N ASP A 102 -6.20 -12.82 9.89
CA ASP A 102 -7.39 -11.98 10.01
C ASP A 102 -8.46 -12.52 10.97
N ASN A 103 -8.41 -13.81 11.34
CA ASN A 103 -9.34 -14.43 12.28
C ASN A 103 -8.92 -14.19 13.75
N MET A 104 -7.78 -13.55 14.00
CA MET A 104 -7.28 -13.24 15.34
C MET A 104 -7.11 -11.72 15.50
N PRO A 105 -8.15 -11.00 15.97
CA PRO A 105 -8.10 -9.55 16.13
C PRO A 105 -6.88 -9.06 16.94
N GLU A 106 -6.48 -9.82 17.97
CA GLU A 106 -5.33 -9.52 18.81
C GLU A 106 -4.02 -9.51 18.03
N PHE A 107 -3.90 -10.38 17.01
CA PHE A 107 -2.74 -10.38 16.13
C PHE A 107 -2.75 -9.15 15.22
N GLY A 108 -3.92 -8.82 14.66
CA GLY A 108 -4.11 -7.58 13.90
C GLY A 108 -3.74 -6.31 14.68
N ASP A 109 -4.14 -6.23 15.95
CA ASP A 109 -3.80 -5.13 16.86
C ASP A 109 -2.30 -5.10 17.19
N MET A 110 -1.69 -6.26 17.39
CA MET A 110 -0.25 -6.37 17.60
C MET A 110 0.54 -5.93 16.35
N VAL A 111 0.11 -6.32 15.15
CA VAL A 111 0.71 -5.89 13.88
C VAL A 111 0.62 -4.36 13.76
N GLU A 112 -0.56 -3.81 13.99
CA GLU A 112 -0.81 -2.36 13.96
C GLU A 112 0.12 -1.59 14.91
N ASN A 113 0.22 -2.02 16.16
CA ASN A 113 1.14 -1.41 17.13
C ASN A 113 2.61 -1.57 16.74
N SER A 114 2.97 -2.71 16.14
CA SER A 114 4.35 -2.97 15.70
C SER A 114 4.75 -2.07 14.53
N VAL A 115 3.86 -1.85 13.56
CA VAL A 115 4.08 -0.92 12.44
C VAL A 115 4.28 0.50 12.97
N VAL A 116 3.41 0.98 13.86
CA VAL A 116 3.52 2.32 14.44
C VAL A 116 4.83 2.48 15.23
N ASN A 117 5.15 1.54 16.11
CA ASN A 117 6.28 1.70 17.04
C ASN A 117 7.64 1.40 16.40
N ILE A 118 7.72 0.38 15.54
CA ILE A 118 8.98 -0.06 14.94
C ILE A 118 9.27 0.73 13.67
N LEU A 119 8.30 0.87 12.76
CA LEU A 119 8.50 1.60 11.51
C LEU A 119 8.29 3.10 11.66
N ARG A 120 7.66 3.56 12.75
CA ARG A 120 7.35 4.99 13.00
C ARG A 120 6.44 5.56 11.92
N ILE A 121 5.51 4.74 11.43
CA ILE A 121 4.50 5.13 10.44
C ILE A 121 3.20 5.39 11.20
N ASP A 122 2.70 6.61 11.11
CA ASP A 122 1.42 6.97 11.69
C ASP A 122 0.26 6.28 10.99
N LYS A 123 -0.78 5.92 11.74
CA LYS A 123 -2.01 5.33 11.19
C LYS A 123 -2.71 6.24 10.19
N LYS A 124 -2.54 7.55 10.36
CA LYS A 124 -3.12 8.60 9.53
C LYS A 124 -2.05 9.62 9.23
N GLU A 125 -1.82 9.87 7.96
CA GLU A 125 -0.82 10.79 7.48
C GLU A 125 -1.46 12.12 7.13
N TYR A 126 -1.02 13.21 7.79
CA TYR A 126 -1.48 14.56 7.46
C TYR A 126 -1.01 14.97 6.07
N LEU A 127 -1.96 15.32 5.19
CA LEU A 127 -1.69 15.77 3.84
C LEU A 127 -1.61 17.28 3.74
N PHE A 128 -2.65 18.01 4.12
CA PHE A 128 -2.71 19.47 4.10
C PHE A 128 -3.99 19.96 4.78
N SER A 129 -4.04 21.25 5.11
CA SER A 129 -5.21 21.94 5.65
C SER A 129 -6.07 22.41 4.49
N LEU A 130 -7.35 22.05 4.51
CA LEU A 130 -8.31 22.55 3.54
C LEU A 130 -8.47 24.07 3.67
N ASP A 131 -8.40 24.61 4.90
CA ASP A 131 -8.65 26.03 5.16
C ASP A 131 -7.50 26.93 4.68
N ASP A 132 -6.27 26.41 4.65
CA ASP A 132 -5.07 27.09 4.14
C ASP A 132 -4.79 26.78 2.66
N VAL A 133 -5.83 26.36 1.92
CA VAL A 133 -5.81 26.18 0.47
C VAL A 133 -6.98 26.95 -0.18
N PRO A 134 -6.69 27.87 -1.13
CA PRO A 134 -5.37 28.37 -1.51
C PRO A 134 -4.73 29.19 -0.37
N GLY A 135 -3.40 29.13 -0.25
CA GLY A 135 -2.65 29.57 0.94
C GLY A 135 -1.34 28.79 1.14
N ASN A 136 -0.82 28.73 2.36
CA ASN A 136 0.51 28.16 2.62
C ASN A 136 0.59 26.66 2.30
N ASP A 137 -0.52 25.95 2.42
CA ASP A 137 -0.57 24.50 2.16
C ASP A 137 -0.80 24.16 0.67
N SER A 138 -0.88 25.16 -0.21
CA SER A 138 -1.06 24.94 -1.66
C SER A 138 0.13 24.21 -2.28
N GLU A 139 1.36 24.59 -1.92
CA GLU A 139 2.56 23.90 -2.40
C GLU A 139 2.61 22.46 -1.92
N ARG A 140 2.17 22.22 -0.68
CA ARG A 140 2.11 20.88 -0.08
C ARG A 140 1.09 19.99 -0.79
N LEU A 141 -0.09 20.52 -1.10
CA LEU A 141 -1.09 19.85 -1.93
C LEU A 141 -0.54 19.51 -3.31
N LEU A 142 0.04 20.48 -4.03
CA LEU A 142 0.58 20.24 -5.37
C LEU A 142 1.70 19.19 -5.35
N LYS A 143 2.58 19.25 -4.34
CA LYS A 143 3.64 18.26 -4.15
C LYS A 143 3.07 16.85 -3.98
N TYR A 144 2.05 16.68 -3.14
CA TYR A 144 1.38 15.39 -2.97
C TYR A 144 0.81 14.84 -4.30
N LEU A 145 0.15 15.69 -5.09
CA LEU A 145 -0.42 15.27 -6.38
C LEU A 145 0.67 14.83 -7.38
N VAL A 146 1.83 15.50 -7.39
CA VAL A 146 2.98 15.12 -8.23
C VAL A 146 3.63 13.85 -7.71
N ASP A 147 4.03 13.83 -6.45
CA ASP A 147 4.92 12.82 -5.89
C ASP A 147 4.18 11.50 -5.65
N ASP A 148 2.97 11.56 -5.09
CA ASP A 148 2.19 10.37 -4.69
C ASP A 148 1.23 9.92 -5.80
N LEU A 149 0.52 10.84 -6.45
CA LEU A 149 -0.47 10.49 -7.49
C LEU A 149 0.10 10.51 -8.91
N LYS A 150 1.39 10.86 -9.07
CA LYS A 150 2.10 10.92 -10.36
C LYS A 150 1.41 11.83 -11.38
N MET A 151 0.81 12.93 -10.92
CA MET A 151 0.09 13.89 -11.76
C MET A 151 1.00 15.03 -12.21
N ASP A 152 1.87 14.79 -13.20
CA ASP A 152 2.86 15.78 -13.63
C ASP A 152 2.29 17.13 -14.08
N TRP A 153 1.06 17.15 -14.62
CA TRP A 153 0.43 18.37 -15.13
C TRP A 153 0.14 19.40 -14.03
N VAL A 154 0.03 18.98 -12.76
CA VAL A 154 -0.30 19.88 -11.64
C VAL A 154 0.82 20.84 -11.28
N LYS A 155 2.06 20.59 -11.75
CA LYS A 155 3.24 21.45 -11.50
C LYS A 155 3.03 22.91 -11.90
N ASN A 156 2.22 23.13 -12.93
CA ASN A 156 1.91 24.47 -13.46
C ASN A 156 0.42 24.84 -13.30
N ALA A 157 -0.33 24.07 -12.49
CA ALA A 157 -1.76 24.28 -12.33
C ALA A 157 -2.05 25.42 -11.34
N LYS A 158 -3.18 26.08 -11.56
CA LYS A 158 -3.76 27.03 -10.62
C LYS A 158 -4.59 26.29 -9.59
N VAL A 159 -4.46 26.69 -8.32
CA VAL A 159 -5.28 26.19 -7.22
C VAL A 159 -6.27 27.27 -6.83
N ASN A 160 -7.56 26.96 -6.94
CA ASN A 160 -8.67 27.84 -6.59
C ASN A 160 -9.58 27.15 -5.57
N LYS A 161 -10.40 27.94 -4.89
CA LYS A 161 -11.51 27.44 -4.07
C LYS A 161 -12.83 27.81 -4.77
N SER A 162 -13.82 26.95 -4.66
CA SER A 162 -15.19 27.27 -5.09
C SER A 162 -15.80 28.41 -4.25
N ASP A 163 -16.81 29.09 -4.79
CA ASP A 163 -17.47 30.23 -4.12
C ASP A 163 -18.09 29.86 -2.76
N ASN A 164 -18.50 28.60 -2.61
CA ASN A 164 -19.02 28.07 -1.35
C ASN A 164 -17.91 27.69 -0.33
N GLY A 165 -16.64 27.82 -0.71
CA GLY A 165 -15.47 27.48 0.10
C GLY A 165 -15.29 25.99 0.37
N ASN A 166 -16.09 25.12 -0.22
CA ASN A 166 -16.09 23.69 0.11
C ASN A 166 -15.16 22.87 -0.78
N ASP A 167 -14.93 23.29 -2.03
CA ASP A 167 -14.21 22.50 -3.01
C ASP A 167 -12.89 23.18 -3.40
N ILE A 168 -11.82 22.39 -3.52
CA ILE A 168 -10.54 22.84 -4.09
C ILE A 168 -10.49 22.41 -5.54
N ILE A 169 -10.25 23.37 -6.43
CA ILE A 169 -10.18 23.17 -7.87
C ILE A 169 -8.75 23.40 -8.33
N ILE A 170 -8.13 22.37 -8.89
CA ILE A 170 -6.80 22.43 -9.49
C ILE A 170 -6.95 22.32 -11.00
N THR A 171 -6.39 23.25 -11.78
CA THR A 171 -6.48 23.21 -13.25
C THR A 171 -5.30 23.89 -13.96
N ASP A 172 -4.86 23.32 -15.07
CA ASP A 172 -3.91 23.94 -16.02
C ASP A 172 -4.62 24.54 -17.27
N GLY A 173 -5.96 24.55 -17.25
CA GLY A 173 -6.82 24.95 -18.36
C GLY A 173 -7.21 23.82 -19.33
N LYS A 174 -6.49 22.69 -19.33
CA LYS A 174 -6.82 21.49 -20.12
C LYS A 174 -7.31 20.35 -19.22
N ASN A 175 -6.61 20.13 -18.12
CA ASN A 175 -6.89 19.15 -17.09
C ASN A 175 -7.51 19.85 -15.89
N SER A 176 -8.34 19.11 -15.15
CA SER A 176 -8.77 19.54 -13.83
C SER A 176 -8.85 18.37 -12.86
N SER A 177 -8.73 18.71 -11.59
CA SER A 177 -9.06 17.83 -10.49
C SER A 177 -9.72 18.62 -9.38
N ILE A 178 -10.69 17.98 -8.73
CA ILE A 178 -11.55 18.64 -7.76
C ILE A 178 -11.56 17.81 -6.48
N PHE A 179 -11.12 18.41 -5.37
CA PHE A 179 -11.38 17.88 -4.05
C PHE A 179 -12.74 18.37 -3.59
N LYS A 180 -13.67 17.43 -3.39
CA LYS A 180 -15.03 17.70 -2.91
C LYS A 180 -15.16 17.32 -1.45
N LEU A 181 -15.59 18.28 -0.64
CA LEU A 181 -15.75 18.11 0.78
C LEU A 181 -17.10 17.44 1.14
N ASN A 182 -17.05 16.35 1.90
CA ASN A 182 -18.23 15.70 2.48
C ASN A 182 -18.13 15.72 4.02
N LYS A 183 -18.63 16.81 4.63
CA LYS A 183 -18.65 16.98 6.10
C LYS A 183 -19.51 15.93 6.81
N LYS A 184 -20.55 15.40 6.17
CA LYS A 184 -21.44 14.40 6.81
C LYS A 184 -20.73 13.07 7.04
N GLU A 185 -19.88 12.68 6.11
CA GLU A 185 -19.12 11.43 6.17
C GLU A 185 -17.71 11.62 6.73
N ASN A 186 -17.32 12.85 7.08
CA ASN A 186 -15.94 13.21 7.44
C ASN A 186 -14.93 12.74 6.38
N LYS A 187 -15.24 13.01 5.11
CA LYS A 187 -14.44 12.59 3.95
C LYS A 187 -14.21 13.72 2.96
N VAL A 188 -13.16 13.56 2.15
CA VAL A 188 -12.91 14.37 0.96
C VAL A 188 -12.66 13.45 -0.22
N ASN A 189 -13.35 13.70 -1.34
CA ASN A 189 -13.19 12.92 -2.55
C ASN A 189 -12.42 13.73 -3.60
N LEU A 190 -11.34 13.18 -4.14
CA LEU A 190 -10.64 13.74 -5.29
C LEU A 190 -11.18 13.11 -6.57
N GLU A 191 -11.78 13.94 -7.42
CA GLU A 191 -12.20 13.57 -8.77
C GLU A 191 -11.17 14.07 -9.78
N ILE A 192 -10.66 13.17 -10.61
CA ILE A 192 -9.72 13.49 -11.70
C ILE A 192 -10.41 13.25 -13.04
N ASN A 193 -10.23 14.19 -13.99
CA ASN A 193 -10.67 14.00 -15.37
C ASN A 193 -10.03 12.72 -15.95
N GLY A 194 -10.83 11.67 -16.14
CA GLY A 194 -10.35 10.32 -16.49
C GLY A 194 -10.91 9.19 -15.62
N GLY A 195 -11.73 9.50 -14.60
CA GLY A 195 -12.54 8.51 -13.86
C GLY A 195 -11.86 7.88 -12.64
N LYS A 196 -10.62 8.26 -12.33
CA LYS A 196 -9.98 7.88 -11.06
C LYS A 196 -10.52 8.74 -9.93
N ASN A 197 -10.96 8.09 -8.85
CA ASN A 197 -11.46 8.72 -7.65
C ASN A 197 -10.62 8.27 -6.45
N TYR A 198 -10.26 9.21 -5.59
CA TYR A 198 -9.54 8.93 -4.33
C TYR A 198 -10.36 9.46 -3.16
N GLU A 199 -10.32 8.73 -2.05
CA GLU A 199 -11.04 9.09 -0.82
C GLU A 199 -10.03 9.40 0.29
N TYR A 200 -10.28 10.49 1.01
CA TYR A 200 -9.45 10.96 2.10
C TYR A 200 -10.28 11.23 3.36
N ILE A 201 -9.59 11.22 4.50
CA ILE A 201 -10.18 11.48 5.81
C ILE A 201 -10.19 12.99 6.05
N LEU A 202 -11.35 13.54 6.40
CA LEU A 202 -11.50 14.90 6.90
C LEU A 202 -11.50 14.90 8.43
N LYS A 203 -10.74 15.80 9.06
CA LYS A 203 -10.83 16.07 10.50
C LYS A 203 -10.79 17.55 10.79
N GLU A 204 -11.51 17.95 11.83
CA GLU A 204 -11.41 19.29 12.40
C GLU A 204 -10.48 19.25 13.62
N GLU A 205 -9.39 20.00 13.58
CA GLU A 205 -8.41 20.10 14.66
C GLU A 205 -8.06 21.57 14.90
N ASN A 206 -8.24 22.05 16.12
CA ASN A 206 -8.02 23.46 16.50
C ASN A 206 -8.82 24.48 15.65
N GLY A 207 -10.01 24.09 15.18
CA GLY A 207 -10.87 24.94 14.34
C GLY A 207 -10.50 24.96 12.86
N ASN A 208 -9.51 24.17 12.44
CA ASN A 208 -9.13 24.02 11.03
C ASN A 208 -9.53 22.65 10.49
N LEU A 209 -10.02 22.62 9.25
CA LEU A 209 -10.30 21.40 8.50
C LEU A 209 -9.01 20.89 7.85
N ASN A 210 -8.64 19.66 8.19
CA ASN A 210 -7.40 19.00 7.78
C ASN A 210 -7.70 17.69 7.04
N ILE A 211 -6.88 17.37 6.06
CA ILE A 211 -7.02 16.19 5.20
C ILE A 211 -5.92 15.19 5.52
N TYR A 212 -6.29 13.91 5.66
CA TYR A 212 -5.39 12.80 5.96
C TYR A 212 -5.61 11.63 5.00
N LYS A 213 -4.58 10.81 4.81
CA LYS A 213 -4.69 9.47 4.18
C LYS A 213 -4.30 8.36 5.16
N GLU A 214 -4.79 7.15 4.93
CA GLU A 214 -4.38 5.95 5.68
C GLU A 214 -3.73 4.87 4.79
N ASP A 215 -3.64 5.13 3.49
CA ASP A 215 -3.36 4.12 2.46
C ASP A 215 -2.07 3.35 2.70
N ASN A 216 -0.98 4.02 3.05
CA ASN A 216 0.33 3.37 3.22
C ASN A 216 0.37 2.52 4.50
N PHE A 217 -0.14 3.04 5.62
CA PHE A 217 -0.22 2.28 6.87
C PHE A 217 -1.11 1.04 6.70
N LYS A 218 -2.30 1.22 6.14
CA LYS A 218 -3.25 0.15 5.87
C LYS A 218 -2.66 -0.91 4.94
N PHE A 219 -2.03 -0.47 3.86
CA PHE A 219 -1.40 -1.37 2.91
C PHE A 219 -0.27 -2.19 3.54
N ILE A 220 0.58 -1.61 4.40
CA ILE A 220 1.60 -2.37 5.12
C ILE A 220 0.97 -3.41 6.06
N LYS A 221 -0.08 -3.02 6.80
CA LYS A 221 -0.81 -3.93 7.69
C LYS A 221 -1.37 -5.11 6.90
N ASP A 222 -2.07 -4.84 5.81
CA ASP A 222 -2.67 -5.86 4.93
C ASP A 222 -1.58 -6.73 4.27
N ALA A 223 -0.45 -6.15 3.89
CA ALA A 223 0.70 -6.90 3.36
C ALA A 223 1.31 -7.86 4.40
N ILE A 224 1.35 -7.47 5.68
CA ILE A 224 1.81 -8.35 6.77
C ILE A 224 0.82 -9.50 6.98
N LEU A 225 -0.47 -9.19 7.07
CA LEU A 225 -1.52 -10.18 7.35
C LEU A 225 -1.70 -11.18 6.20
N SER A 226 -1.49 -10.75 4.95
CA SER A 226 -1.58 -11.60 3.75
C SER A 226 -0.30 -12.41 3.44
N GLY A 227 0.81 -12.07 4.10
CA GLY A 227 2.13 -12.68 3.88
C GLY A 227 3.02 -11.97 2.86
N LEU A 228 2.46 -11.05 2.06
CA LEU A 228 3.19 -10.27 1.06
C LEU A 228 4.42 -9.57 1.64
N PHE A 229 4.35 -9.05 2.87
CA PHE A 229 5.48 -8.42 3.53
C PHE A 229 6.70 -9.35 3.62
N PHE A 230 6.51 -10.59 4.08
CA PHE A 230 7.61 -11.55 4.24
C PHE A 230 8.24 -11.89 2.89
N ASP A 231 7.39 -12.06 1.89
CA ASP A 231 7.78 -12.40 0.53
C ASP A 231 8.54 -11.24 -0.15
N VAL A 232 8.08 -10.00 0.00
CA VAL A 232 8.80 -8.81 -0.49
C VAL A 232 10.16 -8.68 0.19
N ILE A 233 10.22 -8.83 1.52
CA ILE A 233 11.50 -8.77 2.24
C ILE A 233 12.44 -9.87 1.76
N GLU A 234 11.97 -11.10 1.61
CA GLU A 234 12.79 -12.21 1.10
C GLU A 234 13.28 -11.96 -0.33
N LEU A 235 12.37 -11.59 -1.24
CA LEU A 235 12.69 -11.36 -2.64
C LEU A 235 13.75 -10.27 -2.78
N TYR A 236 13.50 -9.09 -2.22
CA TYR A 236 14.41 -7.97 -2.43
C TYR A 236 15.74 -8.15 -1.68
N THR A 237 15.71 -8.64 -0.44
CA THR A 237 16.95 -8.70 0.37
C THR A 237 17.80 -9.94 0.09
N LYS A 238 17.21 -11.11 -0.19
CA LYS A 238 17.96 -12.36 -0.40
C LYS A 238 18.21 -12.66 -1.88
N ILE A 239 17.19 -12.51 -2.72
CA ILE A 239 17.26 -12.89 -4.14
C ILE A 239 17.86 -11.75 -4.95
N MET A 240 17.26 -10.56 -4.86
CA MET A 240 17.72 -9.38 -5.60
C MET A 240 18.92 -8.69 -4.95
N LYS A 241 19.20 -8.99 -3.68
CA LYS A 241 20.32 -8.43 -2.89
C LYS A 241 20.28 -6.91 -2.76
N GLU A 242 19.08 -6.32 -2.76
CA GLU A 242 18.87 -4.91 -2.51
C GLU A 242 18.92 -4.59 -1.01
N LYS A 243 19.28 -3.32 -0.69
CA LYS A 243 19.34 -2.82 0.69
C LYS A 243 18.28 -1.76 0.92
N ILE A 244 17.48 -1.93 1.96
CA ILE A 244 16.52 -0.91 2.37
C ILE A 244 17.25 0.34 2.86
N GLY A 245 16.90 1.50 2.30
CA GLY A 245 17.52 2.80 2.61
C GLY A 245 18.93 2.96 2.02
N GLY A 246 19.38 2.04 1.16
CA GLY A 246 20.65 2.13 0.45
C GLY A 246 20.55 3.10 -0.72
N LYS A 247 21.62 3.89 -0.95
CA LYS A 247 21.78 4.60 -2.22
C LYS A 247 21.65 3.57 -3.35
N GLN A 248 20.83 3.88 -4.37
CA GLN A 248 20.98 3.24 -5.67
C GLN A 248 22.46 3.38 -6.04
N ASN A 249 23.13 2.26 -6.27
CA ASN A 249 24.51 2.30 -6.72
C ASN A 249 24.52 3.05 -8.06
N GLU A 250 25.33 4.12 -8.11
CA GLU A 250 25.79 4.75 -9.36
C GLU A 250 26.50 3.73 -10.25
#